data_AF-A0A260VZP0-F1
#
_entry.id   AF-A0A260VZP0-F1
#
_cell.length_a   1.000
_cell.length_b   1.000
_cell.length_c   1.000
_cell.angle_alpha   90.00
_cell.angle_beta   90.00
_cell.angle_gamma   90.00
#
_symmetry.space_group_name_H-M   'P 1'
#
loop_
_entity.id
_entity.type
_entity.pdbx_description
1 polymer ?
#
loop_
_entity_poly.entity_id
_entity_poly.type
_entity_poly.pdbx_seq_one_letter_code
_entity_poly.pdbx_strand_id
1 'polypeptide(L)'
;MNQSEDNRSFLERIHARWFGPLFAIVGVIAAVFGIAAGVRACTSESAPTADTSDEQFAPSRLYEGSSVGRGWGPERDLFTVNGPSPLGALNSITDNPAIGDERNYTRCKLAADDNSFYENVVSAADGDVVRVYVNLENASIRPTAAVIDTRMRLLLDMNLTDDPGIQVMFTGTRESDGTKQEVWDGCGVNSNQPLRLVLVPGSGEATTLSGSFDVADEVIIGSALIPAVPDVSEEGVVPGSTSSWGYFTFDLLAVGEVS
;
A
#
# COMPACT_ATOMS: atom_id res chain seq x y z
N MET A 1 -39.42 4.97 8.93
CA MET A 1 -39.50 5.05 7.45
C MET A 1 -38.80 6.33 7.06
N ASN A 2 -37.64 6.39 6.41
CA ASN A 2 -36.88 5.41 5.62
C ASN A 2 -35.38 5.63 5.88
N GLN A 3 -34.70 4.69 6.55
CA GLN A 3 -33.23 4.67 6.64
C GLN A 3 -32.58 4.09 5.37
N SER A 4 -33.38 3.47 4.50
CA SER A 4 -32.92 2.81 3.27
C SER A 4 -32.77 3.75 2.07
N GLU A 5 -33.45 4.90 2.06
CA GLU A 5 -33.34 5.90 0.99
C GLU A 5 -32.10 6.79 1.17
N ASP A 6 -31.68 7.01 2.41
CA ASP A 6 -30.50 7.82 2.73
C ASP A 6 -29.19 7.13 2.28
N ASN A 7 -29.08 5.81 2.49
CA ASN A 7 -27.93 5.02 2.04
C ASN A 7 -27.79 4.94 0.51
N ARG A 8 -28.90 4.98 -0.25
CA ARG A 8 -28.83 4.98 -1.71
C ARG A 8 -28.31 6.32 -2.26
N SER A 9 -28.71 7.43 -1.64
CA SER A 9 -28.23 8.76 -2.03
C SER A 9 -26.75 8.99 -1.68
N PHE A 10 -26.24 8.34 -0.64
CA PHE A 10 -24.82 8.35 -0.28
C PHE A 10 -23.98 7.55 -1.29
N LEU A 11 -24.42 6.37 -1.70
CA LEU A 11 -23.76 5.55 -2.74
C LEU A 11 -23.73 6.25 -4.11
N GLU A 12 -24.77 6.99 -4.49
CA GLU A 12 -24.76 7.77 -5.75
C GLU A 12 -23.83 9.00 -5.69
N ARG A 13 -23.60 9.58 -4.51
CA ARG A 13 -22.62 10.66 -4.31
C ARG A 13 -21.17 10.17 -4.37
N ILE A 14 -20.92 8.90 -4.07
CA ILE A 14 -19.60 8.24 -4.21
C ILE A 14 -19.20 8.12 -5.69
N HIS A 15 -20.17 7.88 -6.59
CA HIS A 15 -19.89 7.78 -8.03
C HIS A 15 -19.54 9.13 -8.68
N ALA A 16 -20.00 10.26 -8.14
CA ALA A 16 -19.86 11.56 -8.80
C ALA A 16 -18.54 12.30 -8.52
N ARG A 17 -17.78 11.89 -7.48
CA ARG A 17 -16.53 12.57 -7.09
C ARG A 17 -15.24 11.89 -7.58
N TRP A 18 -15.32 10.64 -8.02
CA TRP A 18 -14.19 9.88 -8.60
C TRP A 18 -14.24 9.73 -10.12
N PHE A 19 -15.33 10.14 -10.79
CA PHE A 19 -15.45 10.05 -12.25
C PHE A 19 -15.41 11.41 -12.93
N GLY A 20 -14.18 11.85 -13.28
CA GLY A 20 -13.93 12.72 -14.43
C GLY A 20 -12.51 13.32 -14.47
N PRO A 21 -11.83 13.33 -15.64
CA PRO A 21 -11.79 12.30 -16.69
C PRO A 21 -10.34 11.89 -17.07
N LEU A 22 -10.04 10.59 -17.17
CA LEU A 22 -9.18 9.98 -18.23
C LEU A 22 -8.88 8.51 -17.91
N PHE A 23 -9.77 7.61 -18.34
CA PHE A 23 -9.36 6.30 -18.84
C PHE A 23 -10.20 6.00 -20.08
N ALA A 24 -9.79 6.58 -21.21
CA ALA A 24 -10.30 6.18 -22.51
C ALA A 24 -9.58 4.89 -22.91
N ILE A 25 -10.22 3.75 -22.68
CA ILE A 25 -9.78 2.46 -23.24
C ILE A 25 -10.16 2.48 -24.72
N VAL A 26 -9.19 2.75 -25.59
CA VAL A 26 -9.34 2.52 -27.03
C VAL A 26 -9.14 1.03 -27.28
N GLY A 27 -10.23 0.35 -27.61
CA GLY A 27 -10.17 -1.00 -28.16
C GLY A 27 -9.52 -0.99 -29.54
N VAL A 28 -8.43 -1.73 -29.70
CA VAL A 28 -7.92 -2.12 -31.01
C VAL A 28 -7.98 -3.64 -31.09
N ILE A 29 -8.94 -4.11 -31.89
CA ILE A 29 -8.98 -5.47 -32.41
C ILE A 29 -8.01 -5.53 -33.60
N ALA A 30 -7.02 -6.41 -33.53
CA ALA A 30 -6.41 -7.00 -34.73
C ALA A 30 -5.97 -8.44 -34.42
N ALA A 31 -6.69 -9.39 -34.99
CA ALA A 31 -6.27 -10.78 -35.10
C ALA A 31 -5.29 -10.93 -36.27
N VAL A 32 -4.25 -11.79 -36.15
CA VAL A 32 -3.88 -12.84 -37.13
C VAL A 32 -2.89 -13.84 -36.50
N PHE A 33 -3.33 -15.11 -36.52
CA PHE A 33 -2.67 -16.44 -36.53
C PHE A 33 -1.14 -16.62 -36.51
N GLY A 34 -0.69 -17.66 -35.77
CA GLY A 34 0.54 -18.40 -36.06
C GLY A 34 1.04 -19.33 -34.94
N ILE A 35 0.90 -20.64 -35.14
CA ILE A 35 1.23 -21.79 -34.26
C ILE A 35 2.73 -21.88 -33.91
N ALA A 36 3.10 -22.17 -32.65
CA ALA A 36 4.07 -23.24 -32.26
C ALA A 36 4.38 -23.31 -30.75
N ALA A 37 4.08 -24.48 -30.18
CA ALA A 37 4.69 -25.19 -29.05
C ALA A 37 5.55 -24.44 -28.00
N GLY A 38 5.11 -24.52 -26.73
CA GLY A 38 5.97 -24.29 -25.57
C GLY A 38 5.19 -24.00 -24.29
N VAL A 39 4.40 -24.95 -23.79
CA VAL A 39 3.79 -24.83 -22.45
C VAL A 39 4.90 -24.92 -21.42
N ARG A 40 5.40 -23.77 -20.96
CA ARG A 40 6.03 -23.65 -19.64
C ARG A 40 4.94 -23.20 -18.68
N ALA A 41 4.65 -24.05 -17.70
CA ALA A 41 3.79 -23.72 -16.58
C ALA A 41 4.34 -22.48 -15.88
N CYS A 42 3.56 -21.40 -15.82
CA CYS A 42 3.79 -20.33 -14.85
C CYS A 42 3.59 -20.93 -13.46
N THR A 43 4.68 -21.04 -12.72
CA THR A 43 4.68 -21.29 -11.29
C THR A 43 3.84 -20.21 -10.61
N SER A 44 2.80 -20.64 -9.89
CA SER A 44 2.07 -19.82 -8.94
C SER A 44 3.04 -19.25 -7.91
N GLU A 45 3.02 -17.93 -7.73
CA GLU A 45 3.76 -17.24 -6.68
C GLU A 45 3.13 -17.59 -5.33
N SER A 46 3.70 -18.58 -4.65
CA SER A 46 3.28 -19.02 -3.33
C SER A 46 3.89 -18.10 -2.27
N ALA A 47 3.03 -17.62 -1.36
CA ALA A 47 3.41 -16.82 -0.21
C ALA A 47 4.54 -17.48 0.61
N PRO A 48 5.56 -16.74 1.06
CA PRO A 48 6.54 -17.27 2.00
C PRO A 48 5.89 -17.50 3.37
N THR A 49 6.18 -18.65 3.98
CA THR A 49 5.78 -19.00 5.36
C THR A 49 6.41 -18.02 6.35
N ALA A 50 5.56 -17.29 7.09
CA ALA A 50 5.97 -16.43 8.18
C ALA A 50 6.51 -17.26 9.36
N ASP A 51 7.71 -16.93 9.82
CA ASP A 51 8.31 -17.44 11.06
C ASP A 51 7.69 -16.72 12.25
N THR A 52 6.76 -17.38 12.93
CA THR A 52 6.10 -16.86 14.13
C THR A 52 7.00 -17.03 15.35
N SER A 53 7.73 -15.98 15.71
CA SER A 53 8.25 -15.84 17.08
C SER A 53 7.69 -14.56 17.71
N ASP A 54 7.11 -14.74 18.89
CA ASP A 54 6.53 -13.72 19.75
C ASP A 54 7.52 -12.57 20.00
N GLU A 55 7.39 -11.46 19.28
CA GLU A 55 7.96 -10.18 19.68
C GLU A 55 6.91 -9.07 19.69
N GLN A 56 6.69 -8.57 20.89
CA GLN A 56 5.83 -7.46 21.24
C GLN A 56 6.38 -6.19 20.58
N PHE A 57 5.85 -5.85 19.39
CA PHE A 57 6.07 -4.65 18.56
C PHE A 57 7.22 -3.73 19.01
N ALA A 58 8.46 -4.15 18.76
CA ALA A 58 9.63 -3.29 18.86
C ALA A 58 9.59 -2.20 17.76
N PRO A 59 10.09 -0.97 18.02
CA PRO A 59 10.23 0.05 16.98
C PRO A 59 11.23 -0.41 15.91
N SER A 60 10.91 -0.11 14.64
CA SER A 60 11.69 -0.32 13.40
C SER A 60 12.91 -1.25 13.52
N ARG A 61 12.78 -2.52 13.12
CA ARG A 61 13.95 -3.32 12.75
C ARG A 61 14.40 -2.90 11.36
N LEU A 62 15.58 -2.28 11.27
CA LEU A 62 16.38 -2.40 10.07
C LEU A 62 16.68 -3.90 9.91
N TYR A 63 16.21 -4.53 8.83
CA TYR A 63 16.46 -5.94 8.60
C TYR A 63 17.91 -6.12 8.13
N GLU A 64 18.83 -6.29 9.08
CA GLU A 64 20.19 -6.75 8.76
C GLU A 64 20.14 -8.22 8.33
N GLY A 65 20.41 -8.48 7.05
CA GLY A 65 20.79 -9.82 6.56
C GLY A 65 19.71 -10.67 5.88
N SER A 66 18.51 -10.14 5.59
CA SER A 66 17.55 -10.81 4.70
C SER A 66 17.02 -9.83 3.65
N SER A 67 16.89 -10.30 2.40
CA SER A 67 16.21 -9.56 1.33
C SER A 67 14.82 -9.14 1.79
N VAL A 68 14.51 -7.85 1.67
CA VAL A 68 13.16 -7.33 1.91
C VAL A 68 12.21 -7.93 0.87
N GLY A 69 11.19 -8.65 1.33
CA GLY A 69 10.29 -9.40 0.46
C GLY A 69 9.44 -8.49 -0.43
N ARG A 70 9.27 -8.89 -1.69
CA ARG A 70 8.31 -8.32 -2.64
C ARG A 70 6.93 -8.96 -2.40
N GLY A 71 5.86 -8.20 -2.55
CA GLY A 71 4.47 -8.67 -2.34
C GLY A 71 3.98 -8.60 -0.89
N TRP A 72 2.80 -9.18 -0.65
CA TRP A 72 2.00 -8.91 0.54
C TRP A 72 1.83 -10.09 1.50
N GLY A 73 1.52 -9.77 2.76
CA GLY A 73 1.18 -10.72 3.80
C GLY A 73 0.55 -10.03 5.03
N PRO A 74 0.25 -10.79 6.09
CA PRO A 74 0.20 -12.26 6.15
C PRO A 74 -1.04 -12.80 5.41
N GLU A 75 -1.21 -14.12 5.43
CA GLU A 75 -2.53 -14.71 5.22
C GLU A 75 -3.50 -14.22 6.32
N ARG A 76 -4.68 -13.77 5.91
CA ARG A 76 -5.67 -13.11 6.78
C ARG A 76 -7.05 -13.17 6.15
N ASP A 77 -8.07 -12.84 6.92
CA ASP A 77 -9.44 -12.72 6.41
C ASP A 77 -9.52 -11.64 5.32
N LEU A 78 -10.16 -12.03 4.22
CA LEU A 78 -10.34 -11.20 3.04
C LEU A 78 -11.82 -10.93 2.79
N PHE A 79 -12.08 -9.79 2.19
CA PHE A 79 -13.40 -9.25 1.97
C PHE A 79 -13.54 -8.77 0.53
N THR A 80 -14.76 -8.40 0.16
CA THR A 80 -15.08 -7.79 -1.13
C THR A 80 -15.88 -6.52 -0.90
N VAL A 81 -15.96 -5.64 -1.89
CA VAL A 81 -16.79 -4.42 -1.79
C VAL A 81 -18.26 -4.77 -1.51
N ASN A 82 -18.74 -5.89 -2.05
CA ASN A 82 -20.11 -6.38 -1.82
C ASN A 82 -20.27 -7.22 -0.55
N GLY A 83 -19.16 -7.62 0.07
CA GLY A 83 -19.12 -8.35 1.33
C GLY A 83 -18.03 -7.77 2.24
N PRO A 84 -18.18 -6.51 2.69
CA PRO A 84 -17.17 -5.82 3.48
C PRO A 84 -17.07 -6.44 4.88
N SER A 85 -15.97 -6.14 5.58
CA SER A 85 -15.75 -6.68 6.92
C SER A 85 -16.77 -6.14 7.92
N PRO A 86 -17.33 -6.97 8.82
CA PRO A 86 -18.10 -6.48 9.94
C PRO A 86 -17.23 -5.84 11.04
N LEU A 87 -15.92 -6.04 10.98
CA LEU A 87 -14.91 -5.62 11.97
C LEU A 87 -13.80 -4.80 11.30
N GLY A 88 -13.00 -4.07 12.07
CA GLY A 88 -11.85 -3.34 11.52
C GLY A 88 -10.84 -4.29 10.87
N ALA A 89 -10.53 -4.10 9.58
CA ALA A 89 -9.62 -4.98 8.84
C ALA A 89 -8.85 -4.15 7.81
N LEU A 90 -7.54 -4.01 8.01
CA LEU A 90 -6.71 -3.19 7.13
C LEU A 90 -6.49 -3.83 5.76
N ASN A 91 -6.70 -3.07 4.68
CA ASN A 91 -6.31 -3.40 3.31
C ASN A 91 -6.73 -4.83 2.87
N SER A 92 -7.96 -5.23 3.20
CA SER A 92 -8.45 -6.61 3.02
C SER A 92 -9.52 -6.76 1.94
N ILE A 93 -9.88 -5.71 1.18
CA ILE A 93 -10.80 -5.84 0.03
C ILE A 93 -10.04 -6.35 -1.20
N THR A 94 -10.55 -7.39 -1.84
CA THR A 94 -9.88 -8.03 -2.99
C THR A 94 -10.33 -7.50 -4.36
N ASP A 95 -11.44 -6.76 -4.41
CA ASP A 95 -12.11 -6.32 -5.65
C ASP A 95 -12.49 -4.83 -5.63
N ASN A 96 -11.67 -3.97 -5.02
CA ASN A 96 -11.90 -2.53 -5.02
C ASN A 96 -11.87 -1.99 -6.47
N PRO A 97 -12.95 -1.37 -7.00
CA PRO A 97 -13.02 -0.96 -8.40
C PRO A 97 -12.05 0.16 -8.77
N ALA A 98 -11.56 0.93 -7.80
CA ALA A 98 -10.61 2.02 -8.03
C ALA A 98 -9.15 1.55 -7.94
N ILE A 99 -8.86 0.61 -7.03
CA ILE A 99 -7.46 0.25 -6.65
C ILE A 99 -7.10 -1.18 -7.05
N GLY A 100 -8.10 -2.06 -7.20
CA GLY A 100 -7.97 -3.49 -7.40
C GLY A 100 -7.91 -4.24 -6.07
N ASP A 101 -6.97 -5.17 -5.96
CA ASP A 101 -6.72 -5.93 -4.74
C ASP A 101 -5.95 -5.06 -3.73
N GLU A 102 -6.59 -4.69 -2.63
CA GLU A 102 -6.00 -3.82 -1.61
C GLU A 102 -4.86 -4.50 -0.83
N ARG A 103 -4.65 -5.80 -0.99
CA ARG A 103 -3.45 -6.45 -0.46
C ARG A 103 -2.19 -5.95 -1.15
N ASN A 104 -2.26 -5.62 -2.44
CA ASN A 104 -1.20 -4.99 -3.21
C ASN A 104 -1.27 -3.45 -3.08
N TYR A 105 -1.02 -2.96 -1.87
CA TYR A 105 -1.14 -1.55 -1.49
C TYR A 105 0.15 -0.74 -1.62
N THR A 106 1.31 -1.37 -1.75
CA THR A 106 2.62 -0.73 -1.89
C THR A 106 3.09 -0.84 -3.34
N ARG A 107 3.29 0.30 -4.00
CA ARG A 107 3.74 0.36 -5.40
C ARG A 107 4.76 1.48 -5.57
N CYS A 108 5.59 1.43 -6.61
CA CYS A 108 6.63 2.43 -6.86
C CYS A 108 6.67 2.89 -8.31
N LYS A 109 7.30 4.05 -8.52
CA LYS A 109 7.65 4.59 -9.84
C LYS A 109 8.89 5.48 -9.75
N LEU A 110 9.45 5.90 -10.88
CA LEU A 110 10.46 6.96 -10.87
C LEU A 110 9.77 8.31 -10.64
N ALA A 111 10.27 9.09 -9.68
CA ALA A 111 9.70 10.39 -9.34
C ALA A 111 9.79 11.40 -10.49
N ALA A 112 10.80 11.26 -11.36
CA ALA A 112 10.97 12.10 -12.54
C ALA A 112 9.98 11.80 -13.68
N ASP A 113 9.25 10.68 -13.62
CA ASP A 113 8.25 10.30 -14.61
C ASP A 113 6.84 10.49 -14.05
N ASP A 114 6.37 11.74 -14.07
CA ASP A 114 5.05 12.13 -13.54
C ASP A 114 3.90 11.38 -14.21
N ASN A 115 4.05 10.97 -15.49
CA ASN A 115 3.00 10.32 -16.27
C ASN A 115 3.04 8.79 -16.19
N SER A 116 4.08 8.21 -15.57
CA SER A 116 4.14 6.77 -15.32
C SER A 116 3.14 6.34 -14.24
N PHE A 117 2.64 5.11 -14.43
CA PHE A 117 1.84 4.43 -13.43
C PHE A 117 2.73 3.89 -12.30
N TYR A 118 2.14 3.72 -11.12
CA TYR A 118 2.77 2.99 -10.04
C TYR A 118 2.74 1.48 -10.33
N GLU A 119 3.89 0.83 -10.20
CA GLU A 119 4.11 -0.58 -10.53
C GLU A 119 4.66 -1.35 -9.32
N ASN A 120 4.69 -2.69 -9.41
CA ASN A 120 5.28 -3.52 -8.36
C ASN A 120 6.81 -3.55 -8.42
N VAL A 121 7.41 -3.26 -9.58
CA VAL A 121 8.85 -3.21 -9.78
C VAL A 121 9.18 -2.10 -10.76
N VAL A 122 10.13 -1.23 -10.42
CA VAL A 122 10.65 -0.19 -11.31
C VAL A 122 12.13 -0.42 -11.61
N SER A 123 12.64 0.09 -12.74
CA SER A 123 14.08 0.14 -12.99
C SER A 123 14.67 1.49 -12.59
N ALA A 124 15.75 1.50 -11.81
CA ALA A 124 16.43 2.71 -11.37
C ALA A 124 17.95 2.58 -11.51
N ALA A 125 18.63 3.72 -11.63
CA ALA A 125 20.08 3.86 -11.59
C ALA A 125 20.51 4.64 -10.34
N ASP A 126 21.83 4.73 -10.11
CA ASP A 126 22.38 5.59 -9.07
C ASP A 126 21.95 7.05 -9.27
N GLY A 127 21.49 7.68 -8.20
CA GLY A 127 20.97 9.05 -8.19
C GLY A 127 19.49 9.20 -8.59
N ASP A 128 18.84 8.13 -9.08
CA ASP A 128 17.41 8.18 -9.35
C ASP A 128 16.60 8.27 -8.04
N VAL A 129 15.47 8.99 -8.12
CA VAL A 129 14.51 9.06 -7.02
C VAL A 129 13.32 8.17 -7.36
N VAL A 130 13.05 7.22 -6.47
CA VAL A 130 11.92 6.29 -6.54
C VAL A 130 10.81 6.81 -5.64
N ARG A 131 9.65 7.12 -6.21
CA ARG A 131 8.46 7.50 -5.46
C ARG A 131 7.66 6.26 -5.09
N VAL A 132 7.39 6.09 -3.81
CA VAL A 132 6.57 5.01 -3.25
C VAL A 132 5.16 5.52 -3.03
N TYR A 133 4.17 4.67 -3.31
CA TYR A 133 2.76 4.84 -3.02
C TYR A 133 2.33 3.73 -2.05
N VAL A 134 1.58 4.09 -1.02
CA VAL A 134 1.09 3.15 0.00
C VAL A 134 -0.36 3.45 0.31
N ASN A 135 -1.27 2.58 -0.12
CA ASN A 135 -2.69 2.70 0.22
C ASN A 135 -2.96 2.21 1.65
N LEU A 136 -3.74 2.97 2.43
CA LEU A 136 -4.23 2.55 3.74
C LEU A 136 -5.74 2.65 3.78
N GLU A 137 -6.40 1.51 3.94
CA GLU A 137 -7.86 1.46 4.04
C GLU A 137 -8.32 0.48 5.13
N ASN A 138 -9.51 0.73 5.66
CA ASN A 138 -10.19 -0.20 6.55
C ASN A 138 -11.42 -0.78 5.83
N ALA A 139 -11.38 -2.09 5.59
CA ALA A 139 -12.40 -2.83 4.86
C ALA A 139 -13.77 -2.89 5.58
N SER A 140 -13.89 -2.33 6.79
CA SER A 140 -15.16 -2.35 7.51
C SER A 140 -16.16 -1.36 6.95
N ILE A 141 -17.41 -1.80 6.78
CA ILE A 141 -18.52 -0.89 6.44
C ILE A 141 -19.04 -0.09 7.64
N ARG A 142 -18.61 -0.44 8.86
CA ARG A 142 -19.09 0.20 10.09
C ARG A 142 -18.14 1.31 10.49
N PRO A 143 -18.57 2.59 10.53
CA PRO A 143 -17.70 3.69 10.94
C PRO A 143 -17.03 3.48 12.31
N THR A 144 -17.74 2.80 13.22
CA THR A 144 -17.30 2.50 14.59
C THR A 144 -16.39 1.28 14.70
N ALA A 145 -16.04 0.61 13.59
CA ALA A 145 -15.15 -0.56 13.61
C ALA A 145 -13.72 -0.12 13.26
N ALA A 146 -13.15 0.72 14.11
CA ALA A 146 -11.84 1.32 13.87
C ALA A 146 -10.68 0.34 14.14
N VAL A 147 -9.53 0.69 13.57
CA VAL A 147 -8.21 0.18 13.95
C VAL A 147 -7.44 1.33 14.59
N ILE A 148 -7.08 1.18 15.86
CA ILE A 148 -6.41 2.21 16.67
C ILE A 148 -4.94 1.86 16.89
N ASP A 149 -4.16 2.80 17.43
CA ASP A 149 -2.71 2.68 17.61
C ASP A 149 -1.97 2.32 16.32
N THR A 150 -2.48 2.81 15.18
CA THR A 150 -2.01 2.41 13.86
C THR A 150 -0.69 3.08 13.52
N ARG A 151 0.24 2.32 12.94
CA ARG A 151 1.59 2.76 12.54
C ARG A 151 1.94 2.21 11.18
N MET A 152 2.58 3.04 10.36
CA MET A 152 3.29 2.63 9.14
C MET A 152 4.75 2.34 9.48
N ARG A 153 5.39 1.36 8.84
CA ARG A 153 6.82 1.09 8.99
C ARG A 153 7.44 0.75 7.64
N LEU A 154 8.40 1.56 7.21
CA LEU A 154 9.23 1.29 6.04
C LEU A 154 10.37 0.32 6.39
N LEU A 155 10.54 -0.73 5.58
CA LEU A 155 11.64 -1.68 5.64
C LEU A 155 12.37 -1.67 4.29
N LEU A 156 13.71 -1.53 4.34
CA LEU A 156 14.58 -1.44 3.17
C LEU A 156 15.76 -2.39 3.31
N ASP A 157 16.28 -2.85 2.16
CA ASP A 157 17.57 -3.53 2.11
C ASP A 157 18.70 -2.54 2.41
N MET A 158 19.51 -2.87 3.42
CA MET A 158 20.63 -2.02 3.85
C MET A 158 21.92 -2.27 3.06
N ASN A 159 22.03 -3.43 2.43
CA ASN A 159 23.16 -3.81 1.59
C ASN A 159 22.94 -3.33 0.16
N LEU A 160 24.04 -3.07 -0.55
CA LEU A 160 23.98 -2.87 -1.99
C LEU A 160 23.56 -4.17 -2.68
N THR A 161 22.53 -4.11 -3.51
CA THR A 161 22.04 -5.22 -4.34
C THR A 161 21.50 -4.70 -5.67
N ASP A 162 21.45 -5.53 -6.70
CA ASP A 162 20.90 -5.15 -8.01
C ASP A 162 19.36 -5.15 -8.03
N ASP A 163 18.73 -5.62 -6.96
CA ASP A 163 17.28 -5.85 -6.90
C ASP A 163 16.59 -5.39 -5.59
N PRO A 164 16.92 -4.20 -5.01
CA PRO A 164 16.51 -3.88 -3.65
C PRO A 164 14.99 -3.82 -3.47
N GLY A 165 14.52 -4.40 -2.37
CA GLY A 165 13.13 -4.42 -1.95
C GLY A 165 12.72 -3.20 -1.14
N ILE A 166 11.46 -2.81 -1.29
CA ILE A 166 10.79 -1.77 -0.51
C ILE A 166 9.55 -2.42 0.09
N GLN A 167 9.51 -2.58 1.41
CA GLN A 167 8.34 -3.11 2.09
C GLN A 167 7.78 -2.07 3.06
N VAL A 168 6.46 -1.96 3.09
CA VAL A 168 5.74 -1.13 4.04
C VAL A 168 4.81 -2.01 4.83
N MET A 169 4.87 -1.88 6.15
CA MET A 169 4.05 -2.62 7.10
C MET A 169 3.12 -1.67 7.84
N PHE A 170 1.84 -2.02 7.91
CA PHE A 170 0.91 -1.42 8.86
C PHE A 170 0.70 -2.33 10.06
N THR A 171 0.77 -1.75 11.25
CA THR A 171 0.34 -2.42 12.49
C THR A 171 -0.73 -1.61 13.17
N GLY A 172 -1.62 -2.26 13.92
CA GLY A 172 -2.64 -1.58 14.71
C GLY A 172 -3.39 -2.54 15.63
N THR A 173 -4.39 -2.01 16.34
CA THR A 173 -5.26 -2.78 17.24
C THR A 173 -6.71 -2.58 16.82
N ARG A 174 -7.43 -3.65 16.53
CA ARG A 174 -8.87 -3.56 16.29
C ARG A 174 -9.57 -3.11 17.57
N GLU A 175 -10.30 -2.01 17.50
CA GLU A 175 -10.90 -1.38 18.68
C GLU A 175 -11.95 -2.28 19.36
N SER A 176 -12.74 -3.02 18.57
CA SER A 176 -13.89 -3.77 19.06
C SER A 176 -13.55 -4.97 19.96
N ASP A 177 -12.39 -5.57 19.77
CA ASP A 177 -12.01 -6.82 20.44
C ASP A 177 -10.53 -6.86 20.91
N GLY A 178 -9.75 -5.82 20.63
CA GLY A 178 -8.34 -5.74 21.02
C GLY A 178 -7.39 -6.55 20.14
N THR A 179 -7.86 -7.17 19.05
CA THR A 179 -7.02 -8.00 18.16
C THR A 179 -5.92 -7.16 17.52
N LYS A 180 -4.68 -7.60 17.64
CA LYS A 180 -3.53 -6.98 16.97
C LYS A 180 -3.55 -7.34 15.50
N GLN A 181 -3.35 -6.33 14.66
CA GLN A 181 -3.26 -6.47 13.22
C GLN A 181 -1.86 -6.10 12.76
N GLU A 182 -1.36 -6.88 11.82
CA GLU A 182 -0.13 -6.64 11.10
C GLU A 182 -0.37 -7.05 9.65
N VAL A 183 -0.11 -6.13 8.73
CA VAL A 183 -0.17 -6.37 7.29
C VAL A 183 1.05 -5.73 6.66
N TRP A 184 1.65 -6.36 5.66
CA TRP A 184 2.77 -5.82 4.91
C TRP A 184 2.54 -6.01 3.42
N ASP A 185 3.09 -5.11 2.63
CA ASP A 185 3.20 -5.24 1.18
C ASP A 185 4.45 -4.52 0.69
N GLY A 186 5.00 -4.97 -0.43
CA GLY A 186 6.24 -4.46 -0.95
C GLY A 186 6.30 -4.40 -2.47
N CYS A 187 7.00 -3.38 -2.93
CA CYS A 187 7.44 -3.22 -4.30
C CYS A 187 8.97 -3.38 -4.38
N GLY A 188 9.53 -3.34 -5.58
CA GLY A 188 10.96 -3.54 -5.79
C GLY A 188 11.57 -2.56 -6.77
N VAL A 189 12.89 -2.54 -6.77
CA VAL A 189 13.70 -1.85 -7.77
C VAL A 189 14.57 -2.90 -8.45
N ASN A 190 14.77 -2.78 -9.75
CA ASN A 190 15.80 -3.49 -10.49
C ASN A 190 16.83 -2.48 -10.98
N SER A 191 18.11 -2.86 -10.98
CA SER A 191 19.21 -2.02 -11.41
C SER A 191 20.27 -2.83 -12.16
N ASN A 192 21.03 -2.16 -13.01
CA ASN A 192 22.20 -2.77 -13.67
C ASN A 192 23.48 -2.66 -12.82
N GLN A 193 23.38 -2.06 -11.62
CA GLN A 193 24.47 -1.85 -10.67
C GLN A 193 23.93 -2.07 -9.24
N PRO A 194 24.74 -2.55 -8.29
CA PRO A 194 24.29 -2.65 -6.90
C PRO A 194 23.90 -1.28 -6.34
N LEU A 195 22.67 -1.17 -5.82
CA LEU A 195 22.10 0.02 -5.19
C LEU A 195 21.59 -0.32 -3.78
N ARG A 196 21.48 0.69 -2.94
CA ARG A 196 20.65 0.68 -1.74
C ARG A 196 19.68 1.86 -1.81
N LEU A 197 18.60 1.77 -1.05
CA LEU A 197 17.58 2.82 -1.00
C LEU A 197 17.69 3.59 0.32
N VAL A 198 17.50 4.90 0.25
CA VAL A 198 17.53 5.79 1.42
C VAL A 198 16.33 6.71 1.36
N LEU A 199 15.59 6.85 2.47
CA LEU A 199 14.50 7.81 2.56
C LEU A 199 14.99 9.23 2.28
N VAL A 200 14.32 9.93 1.36
CA VAL A 200 14.52 11.37 1.16
C VAL A 200 13.81 12.09 2.30
N PRO A 201 14.53 12.79 3.20
CA PRO A 201 13.92 13.39 4.38
C PRO A 201 12.87 14.44 4.02
N GLY A 202 11.72 14.42 4.70
CA GLY A 202 10.63 15.35 4.50
C GLY A 202 9.89 15.19 3.17
N SER A 203 10.02 14.05 2.50
CA SER A 203 9.32 13.76 1.23
C SER A 203 7.92 13.19 1.42
N GLY A 204 7.49 12.94 2.67
CA GLY A 204 6.22 12.32 2.98
C GLY A 204 5.02 13.22 2.68
N GLU A 205 4.01 12.67 2.03
CA GLU A 205 2.69 13.27 1.85
C GLU A 205 1.62 12.20 2.11
N ALA A 206 0.50 12.59 2.71
CA ALA A 206 -0.73 11.80 2.74
C ALA A 206 -1.78 12.51 1.89
N THR A 207 -2.53 11.75 1.09
CA THR A 207 -3.70 12.23 0.36
C THR A 207 -4.94 11.48 0.84
N THR A 208 -5.92 12.25 1.29
CA THR A 208 -7.20 11.78 1.82
C THR A 208 -8.36 12.42 1.04
N LEU A 209 -9.60 12.02 1.32
CA LEU A 209 -10.76 12.73 0.76
C LEU A 209 -10.90 14.19 1.26
N SER A 210 -10.27 14.53 2.38
CA SER A 210 -10.26 15.88 2.95
C SER A 210 -9.16 16.77 2.34
N GLY A 211 -8.24 16.19 1.55
CA GLY A 211 -7.11 16.88 0.94
C GLY A 211 -5.78 16.18 1.24
N SER A 212 -4.69 16.83 0.81
CA SER A 212 -3.32 16.35 1.00
C SER A 212 -2.57 17.18 2.04
N PHE A 213 -1.65 16.55 2.77
CA PHE A 213 -0.82 17.19 3.78
C PHE A 213 0.52 16.48 3.97
N ASP A 214 1.52 17.23 4.43
CA ASP A 214 2.87 16.71 4.68
C ASP A 214 2.88 15.69 5.83
N VAL A 215 3.67 14.64 5.66
CA VAL A 215 3.83 13.55 6.63
C VAL A 215 5.27 13.54 7.12
N ALA A 216 5.44 13.53 8.44
CA ALA A 216 6.75 13.49 9.07
C ALA A 216 7.46 12.14 8.84
N ASP A 217 8.79 12.16 8.75
CA ASP A 217 9.61 10.96 8.52
C ASP A 217 9.39 9.91 9.62
N GLU A 218 9.12 10.36 10.86
CA GLU A 218 8.80 9.50 12.01
C GLU A 218 7.57 8.61 11.78
N VAL A 219 6.61 9.06 10.97
CA VAL A 219 5.45 8.26 10.57
C VAL A 219 5.88 7.16 9.60
N ILE A 220 6.73 7.49 8.63
CA ILE A 220 7.20 6.57 7.59
C ILE A 220 8.06 5.46 8.19
N ILE A 221 9.00 5.82 9.07
CA ILE A 221 9.87 4.84 9.74
C ILE A 221 9.19 4.14 10.93
N GLY A 222 8.02 4.63 11.35
CA GLY A 222 7.15 3.97 12.33
C GLY A 222 7.43 4.27 13.80
N SER A 223 8.19 5.31 14.10
CA SER A 223 8.36 5.82 15.47
C SER A 223 7.16 6.68 15.92
N ALA A 224 6.38 7.24 14.98
CA ALA A 224 5.13 7.93 15.24
C ALA A 224 3.89 7.09 14.86
N LEU A 225 2.72 7.50 15.37
CA LEU A 225 1.43 7.02 14.91
C LEU A 225 1.13 7.63 13.53
N ILE A 226 0.22 7.02 12.77
CA ILE A 226 -0.30 7.66 11.57
C ILE A 226 -1.04 8.97 11.94
N PRO A 227 -0.90 10.04 11.15
CA PRO A 227 -1.42 11.37 11.49
C PRO A 227 -2.94 11.44 11.38
N ALA A 228 -3.61 12.17 12.27
CA ALA A 228 -5.05 12.39 12.17
C ALA A 228 -5.48 12.85 10.76
N VAL A 229 -6.57 12.30 10.23
CA VAL A 229 -7.22 12.88 9.04
C VAL A 229 -8.10 14.03 9.51
N PRO A 230 -7.86 15.29 9.06
CA PRO A 230 -8.62 16.44 9.52
C PRO A 230 -10.13 16.22 9.42
N ASP A 231 -10.83 16.49 10.53
CA ASP A 231 -12.28 16.34 10.69
C ASP A 231 -12.85 14.91 10.51
N VAL A 232 -11.99 13.90 10.35
CA VAL A 232 -12.39 12.50 10.09
C VAL A 232 -11.94 11.56 11.19
N SER A 233 -10.70 11.69 11.67
CA SER A 233 -10.13 10.79 12.68
C SER A 233 -9.19 11.49 13.64
N GLU A 234 -8.85 10.77 14.71
CA GLU A 234 -7.76 11.13 15.63
C GLU A 234 -6.45 10.47 15.18
N GLU A 235 -5.34 10.92 15.75
CA GLU A 235 -4.02 10.33 15.50
C GLU A 235 -4.02 8.83 15.84
N GLY A 236 -3.46 8.01 14.95
CA GLY A 236 -3.42 6.55 15.10
C GLY A 236 -4.73 5.81 14.80
N VAL A 237 -5.82 6.52 14.46
CA VAL A 237 -7.15 5.92 14.27
C VAL A 237 -7.50 5.81 12.78
N VAL A 238 -7.64 4.56 12.31
CA VAL A 238 -8.24 4.22 11.02
C VAL A 238 -9.70 3.84 11.23
N PRO A 239 -10.67 4.79 11.08
CA PRO A 239 -12.08 4.46 11.24
C PRO A 239 -12.50 3.44 10.18
N GLY A 240 -13.61 2.75 10.45
CA GLY A 240 -14.27 2.02 9.37
C GLY A 240 -14.98 2.99 8.42
N SER A 241 -15.40 2.48 7.27
CA SER A 241 -15.91 3.17 6.08
C SER A 241 -14.93 3.00 4.93
N THR A 242 -15.45 2.65 3.75
CA THR A 242 -14.69 2.35 2.53
C THR A 242 -14.08 3.60 1.86
N SER A 243 -13.75 4.63 2.63
CA SER A 243 -13.47 5.96 2.08
C SER A 243 -12.66 6.90 2.98
N SER A 244 -12.01 6.44 4.06
CA SER A 244 -11.58 7.36 5.11
C SER A 244 -10.11 7.74 5.13
N TRP A 245 -9.18 6.92 4.63
CA TRP A 245 -7.75 7.21 4.81
C TRP A 245 -6.97 7.51 3.53
N GLY A 246 -7.25 6.86 2.41
CA GLY A 246 -6.54 7.13 1.15
C GLY A 246 -5.12 6.57 1.16
N TYR A 247 -4.12 7.37 0.78
CA TYR A 247 -2.76 6.86 0.55
C TYR A 247 -1.66 7.81 1.01
N PHE A 248 -0.48 7.24 1.23
CA PHE A 248 0.76 7.94 1.47
C PHE A 248 1.64 7.90 0.22
N THR A 249 2.45 8.92 0.03
CA THR A 249 3.61 8.89 -0.86
C THR A 249 4.85 9.40 -0.15
N PHE A 250 6.01 8.86 -0.53
CA PHE A 250 7.31 9.35 -0.09
C PHE A 250 8.37 8.93 -1.11
N ASP A 251 9.51 9.61 -1.07
CA ASP A 251 10.58 9.42 -2.04
C ASP A 251 11.78 8.72 -1.41
N LEU A 252 12.38 7.80 -2.17
CA LEU A 252 13.61 7.09 -1.83
C LEU A 252 14.69 7.42 -2.86
N LEU A 253 15.88 7.79 -2.40
CA LEU A 253 17.04 7.96 -3.26
C LEU A 253 17.74 6.62 -3.46
N ALA A 254 17.97 6.25 -4.71
CA ALA A 254 18.80 5.11 -5.06
C ALA A 254 20.29 5.52 -5.04
N VAL A 255 21.10 4.81 -4.25
CA VAL A 255 22.51 5.13 -4.00
C VAL A 255 23.37 3.91 -4.30
N GLY A 256 24.29 4.05 -5.24
CA GLY A 256 25.29 3.05 -5.60
C GLY A 256 26.59 3.17 -4.80
N GLU A 257 27.64 2.46 -5.26
CA GLU A 257 28.99 2.66 -4.74
C GLU A 257 29.50 4.06 -5.07
N VAL A 258 30.06 4.76 -4.08
CA VAL A 258 30.73 6.03 -4.32
C VAL A 258 32.00 5.75 -5.13
N SER A 259 32.02 6.20 -6.39
CA SER A 259 33.20 6.14 -7.27
C SER A 259 34.32 7.06 -6.81
#